data_AF-A0AAV5C3E9-F1
#
_entry.id   AF-A0AAV5C3E9-F1
#
_cell.length_a   1.000
_cell.length_b   1.000
_cell.length_c   1.000
_cell.angle_alpha   90.00
_cell.angle_beta   90.00
_cell.angle_gamma   90.00
#
_symmetry.space_group_name_H-M   'P 1'
#
loop_
_entity.id
_entity.type
_entity.pdbx_description
1 polymer ?
#
loop_
_entity_poly.entity_id
_entity_poly.type
_entity_poly.pdbx_seq_one_letter_code
_entity_poly.pdbx_strand_id
1 'polypeptide(L)'
;MNGLVRFGPDVEWINGGMDPVSCFLNRFDYTVNPARCSRFYPVIRKYFPNLKDGYLEPGYSGIRPKLSGPGQPPSDFVIQAEDIHGVPGLINLFGIESPGLTSSLAIAEHIVSRYL
;
A
#
# COMPACT_ATOMS: atom_id res chain seq x y z
N MET A 1 -8.83 11.19 15.10
CA MET A 1 -9.52 11.18 13.78
C MET A 1 -10.39 12.43 13.72
N ASN A 2 -10.21 13.28 12.71
CA ASN A 2 -10.76 14.64 12.70
C ASN A 2 -12.22 14.69 12.21
N GLY A 3 -12.98 13.60 12.32
CA GLY A 3 -14.37 13.49 11.84
C GLY A 3 -14.55 13.48 10.31
N LEU A 4 -13.47 13.59 9.53
CA LEU A 4 -13.53 13.59 8.07
C LEU A 4 -13.73 12.19 7.50
N VAL A 5 -14.67 12.06 6.58
CA VAL A 5 -14.89 10.85 5.78
C VAL A 5 -13.91 10.82 4.62
N ARG A 6 -13.34 9.64 4.34
CA ARG A 6 -12.44 9.41 3.22
C ARG A 6 -12.93 8.23 2.41
N PHE A 7 -12.78 8.31 1.09
CA PHE A 7 -13.13 7.23 0.18
C PHE A 7 -11.88 6.71 -0.54
N GLY A 8 -11.85 5.41 -0.78
CA GLY A 8 -10.73 4.71 -1.42
C GLY A 8 -10.12 3.67 -0.48
N PRO A 9 -8.85 3.32 -0.69
CA PRO A 9 -8.03 3.68 -1.87
C PRO A 9 -8.53 2.98 -3.14
N ASP A 10 -8.25 3.57 -4.31
CA ASP A 10 -8.27 2.81 -5.56
C ASP A 10 -6.91 2.13 -5.79
N VAL A 11 -6.71 1.57 -6.99
CA VAL A 11 -5.48 0.86 -7.36
C VAL A 11 -4.93 1.44 -8.66
N GLU A 12 -3.63 1.70 -8.65
CA GLU A 12 -2.82 2.10 -9.80
C GLU A 12 -1.48 1.37 -9.72
N TRP A 13 -1.09 0.72 -10.81
CA TRP A 13 0.25 0.17 -10.95
C TRP A 13 1.17 1.26 -11.49
N ILE A 14 2.21 1.58 -10.73
CA ILE A 14 3.19 2.58 -11.11
C ILE A 14 4.33 1.91 -11.90
N ASN A 15 4.65 2.44 -13.07
CA ASN A 15 5.71 1.92 -13.93
C ASN A 15 7.09 2.44 -13.49
N GLY A 16 7.41 2.42 -12.18
CA GLY A 16 8.74 2.75 -11.63
C GLY A 16 9.46 3.96 -12.24
N GLY A 17 8.72 4.92 -12.80
CA GLY A 17 9.25 5.99 -13.64
C GLY A 17 10.23 6.82 -12.83
N MET A 18 11.50 6.71 -13.17
CA MET A 18 12.61 7.35 -12.47
C MET A 18 12.49 8.86 -12.61
N ASP A 19 12.46 9.58 -11.48
CA ASP A 19 13.00 10.93 -11.48
C ASP A 19 14.50 10.80 -11.84
N PRO A 20 15.00 11.46 -12.90
CA PRO A 20 16.41 11.39 -13.30
C PRO A 20 17.39 11.88 -12.20
N VAL A 21 16.87 12.47 -11.12
CA VAL A 21 17.62 12.95 -9.95
C VAL A 21 17.35 12.09 -8.70
N SER A 22 16.66 10.94 -8.83
CA SER A 22 16.21 10.11 -7.71
C SER A 22 17.33 9.71 -6.73
N CYS A 23 17.33 10.31 -5.54
CA CYS A 23 17.85 9.66 -4.33
C CYS A 23 16.74 8.77 -3.73
N PHE A 24 17.09 7.89 -2.78
CA PHE A 24 16.13 7.01 -2.10
C PHE A 24 14.87 7.73 -1.59
N LEU A 25 14.97 9.03 -1.28
CA LEU A 25 13.88 9.85 -0.74
C LEU A 25 12.87 10.37 -1.77
N ASN A 26 13.17 10.36 -3.08
CA ASN A 26 12.27 10.93 -4.10
C ASN A 26 11.94 9.96 -5.26
N ARG A 27 11.98 8.65 -4.98
CA ARG A 27 11.82 7.62 -6.02
C ARG A 27 10.41 7.54 -6.61
N PHE A 28 9.38 7.99 -5.89
CA PHE A 28 7.99 7.82 -6.29
C PHE A 28 7.20 9.11 -6.15
N ASP A 29 6.34 9.39 -7.13
CA ASP A 29 5.38 10.49 -7.06
C ASP A 29 4.14 10.07 -6.24
N TYR A 30 3.89 10.78 -5.14
CA TYR A 30 2.73 10.58 -4.27
C TYR A 30 1.59 11.57 -4.55
N THR A 31 1.72 12.40 -5.58
CA THR A 31 0.69 13.38 -5.95
C THR A 31 -0.61 12.68 -6.31
N VAL A 32 -1.71 13.11 -5.68
CA VAL A 32 -3.05 12.58 -5.97
C VAL A 32 -3.58 13.28 -7.22
N ASN A 33 -3.71 12.55 -8.33
CA ASN A 33 -4.32 13.08 -9.54
C ASN A 33 -5.83 13.36 -9.33
N PRO A 34 -6.28 14.62 -9.31
CA PRO A 34 -7.68 14.96 -9.03
C PRO A 34 -8.65 14.36 -10.06
N ALA A 35 -8.21 14.14 -11.31
CA ALA A 35 -9.06 13.57 -12.37
C ALA A 35 -9.56 12.16 -12.04
N ARG A 36 -8.87 11.42 -11.16
CA ARG A 36 -9.30 10.07 -10.72
C ARG A 36 -10.59 10.09 -9.91
N CYS A 37 -10.96 11.22 -9.30
CA CYS A 37 -12.18 11.33 -8.49
C CYS A 37 -13.46 11.03 -9.29
N SER A 38 -13.45 11.30 -10.61
CA SER A 38 -14.56 11.01 -11.52
C SER A 38 -15.02 9.55 -11.46
N ARG A 39 -14.08 8.62 -11.26
CA ARG A 39 -14.35 7.17 -11.16
C ARG A 39 -15.02 6.76 -9.84
N PHE A 40 -14.91 7.59 -8.81
CA PHE A 40 -15.42 7.28 -7.46
C PHE A 40 -16.91 7.57 -7.31
N TYR A 41 -17.40 8.68 -7.88
CA TYR A 41 -18.81 9.08 -7.78
C TYR A 41 -19.83 7.95 -8.06
N PRO A 42 -19.77 7.23 -9.21
CA PRO A 42 -20.75 6.19 -9.50
C PRO A 42 -20.68 5.00 -8.53
N VAL A 43 -19.52 4.72 -7.93
CA VAL A 43 -19.35 3.63 -6.97
C VAL A 43 -19.84 4.05 -5.59
N ILE A 44 -19.47 5.25 -5.13
CA ILE A 44 -19.89 5.77 -3.83
C ILE A 44 -21.40 5.95 -3.77
N ARG A 45 -22.03 6.46 -4.84
CA ARG A 45 -23.48 6.68 -4.89
C ARG A 45 -24.32 5.41 -4.75
N LYS A 46 -23.74 4.22 -4.90
CA LYS A 46 -24.43 2.95 -4.61
C LYS A 46 -24.78 2.81 -3.13
N TYR A 47 -24.00 3.40 -2.22
CA TYR A 47 -24.21 3.33 -0.78
C TYR A 47 -24.34 4.71 -0.11
N PHE A 48 -24.04 5.79 -0.83
CA PHE A 48 -24.25 7.17 -0.38
C PHE A 48 -24.83 8.03 -1.53
N PRO A 49 -26.13 7.85 -1.87
CA PRO A 49 -26.73 8.35 -3.12
C PRO A 49 -26.78 9.87 -3.22
N ASN A 50 -26.84 10.57 -2.09
CA ASN A 50 -26.95 12.03 -2.04
C ASN A 50 -25.59 12.75 -2.19
N LEU A 51 -24.50 12.04 -2.50
CA LEU A 51 -23.20 12.64 -2.78
C LEU A 51 -23.28 13.54 -4.03
N LYS A 52 -23.21 14.86 -3.82
CA LYS A 52 -23.22 15.87 -4.88
C LYS A 52 -21.89 15.90 -5.64
N ASP A 53 -21.95 16.31 -6.91
CA ASP A 53 -20.74 16.56 -7.69
C ASP A 53 -19.88 17.65 -7.04
N GLY A 54 -18.57 17.54 -7.17
CA GLY A 54 -17.60 18.49 -6.62
C GLY A 54 -17.29 18.33 -5.12
N TYR A 55 -17.91 17.38 -4.41
CA TYR A 55 -17.71 17.19 -2.97
C TYR A 55 -16.53 16.28 -2.62
N LEU A 56 -15.93 15.61 -3.60
CA LEU A 56 -14.71 14.82 -3.41
C LEU A 56 -13.48 15.70 -3.66
N GLU A 57 -12.67 15.88 -2.63
CA GLU A 57 -11.38 16.58 -2.71
C GLU A 57 -10.22 15.56 -2.69
N PRO A 58 -9.07 15.87 -3.34
CA PRO A 58 -7.87 15.05 -3.23
C PRO A 58 -7.44 14.86 -1.77
N GLY A 59 -7.32 13.60 -1.34
CA GLY A 59 -6.82 13.24 -0.01
C GLY A 59 -5.32 13.02 0.00
N TYR A 60 -4.91 11.76 0.12
CA TYR A 60 -3.51 11.34 0.06
C TYR A 60 -3.40 10.03 -0.72
N SER A 61 -2.18 9.67 -1.12
CA SER A 61 -1.87 8.40 -1.74
C SER A 61 -0.93 7.57 -0.85
N GLY A 62 -0.85 6.28 -1.12
CA GLY A 62 0.12 5.38 -0.50
C GLY A 62 0.49 4.27 -1.48
N ILE A 63 1.73 3.79 -1.40
CA ILE A 63 2.27 2.75 -2.27
C ILE A 63 2.33 1.44 -1.50
N ARG A 64 1.82 0.37 -2.12
CA ARG A 64 1.86 -0.97 -1.52
C ARG A 64 3.10 -1.73 -2.00
N PRO A 65 3.86 -2.38 -1.09
CA PRO A 65 5.01 -3.19 -1.47
C PRO A 65 4.56 -4.55 -2.02
N LYS A 66 4.05 -4.59 -3.27
CA LYS A 66 3.52 -5.81 -3.88
C LYS A 66 4.61 -6.81 -4.26
N LEU A 67 4.37 -8.09 -4.00
CA LEU A 67 5.20 -9.21 -4.47
C LEU A 67 4.72 -9.81 -5.80
N SER A 68 3.43 -9.76 -6.07
CA SER A 68 2.84 -10.18 -7.35
C SER A 68 2.46 -8.99 -8.21
N GLY A 69 2.54 -9.14 -9.54
CA GLY A 69 2.27 -8.08 -10.50
C GLY A 69 0.79 -7.92 -10.87
N PRO A 70 0.46 -6.99 -11.79
CA PRO A 70 -0.90 -6.81 -12.30
C PRO A 70 -1.47 -8.11 -12.87
N GLY A 71 -2.67 -8.49 -12.44
CA GLY A 71 -3.38 -9.70 -12.92
C GLY A 71 -2.86 -11.02 -12.33
N GLN A 72 -1.80 -11.01 -11.53
CA GLN A 72 -1.33 -12.18 -10.79
C GLN A 72 -2.11 -12.35 -9.48
N PRO A 73 -2.23 -13.58 -8.94
CA PRO A 73 -2.86 -13.79 -7.66
C PRO A 73 -2.13 -13.01 -6.55
N PRO A 74 -2.84 -12.53 -5.51
CA PRO A 74 -2.21 -11.94 -4.35
C PRO A 74 -1.20 -12.91 -3.73
N SER A 75 -0.02 -12.42 -3.39
CA SER A 75 0.98 -13.17 -2.61
C SER A 75 0.82 -12.88 -1.12
N ASP A 76 1.13 -13.86 -0.29
CA ASP A 76 1.21 -13.68 1.16
C ASP A 76 2.45 -12.86 1.57
N PHE A 77 2.52 -12.45 2.83
CA PHE A 77 3.73 -11.89 3.42
C PHE A 77 4.88 -12.90 3.33
N VAL A 78 6.08 -12.39 3.03
CA VAL A 78 7.28 -13.22 2.98
C VAL A 78 8.25 -12.73 4.05
N ILE A 79 8.48 -13.58 5.03
CA ILE A 79 9.50 -13.40 6.07
C ILE A 79 10.61 -14.42 5.80
N GLN A 80 11.83 -13.95 5.58
CA GLN A 80 12.99 -14.82 5.34
C GLN A 80 14.07 -14.52 6.36
N ALA A 81 14.74 -15.56 6.85
CA ALA A 81 15.88 -15.46 7.73
C ALA A 81 17.03 -16.37 7.24
N GLU A 82 18.02 -16.59 8.10
CA GLU A 82 19.22 -17.38 7.80
C GLU A 82 18.91 -18.78 7.26
N ASP A 83 17.82 -19.42 7.72
CA ASP A 83 17.38 -20.74 7.25
C ASP A 83 16.95 -20.76 5.77
N ILE A 84 16.58 -19.61 5.20
CA ILE A 84 16.17 -19.48 3.80
C ILE A 84 17.28 -18.91 2.92
N HIS A 85 17.96 -17.85 3.37
CA HIS A 85 18.95 -17.13 2.55
C HIS A 85 20.41 -17.30 3.00
N GLY A 86 20.67 -17.95 4.14
CA GLY A 86 22.03 -18.27 4.62
C GLY A 86 22.86 -17.09 5.13
N VAL A 87 22.23 -15.96 5.47
CA VAL A 87 22.91 -14.74 5.96
C VAL A 87 22.63 -14.58 7.45
N PRO A 88 23.65 -14.75 8.33
CA PRO A 88 23.44 -14.67 9.77
C PRO A 88 22.95 -13.30 10.23
N GLY A 89 21.92 -13.29 11.08
CA GLY A 89 21.37 -12.09 11.71
C GLY A 89 20.57 -11.15 10.79
N LEU A 90 20.35 -11.49 9.52
CA LEU A 90 19.48 -10.73 8.62
C LEU A 90 18.08 -11.34 8.58
N ILE A 91 17.05 -10.50 8.69
CA ILE A 91 15.65 -10.88 8.48
C ILE A 91 15.04 -9.95 7.44
N ASN A 92 14.55 -10.51 6.35
CA ASN A 92 13.85 -9.78 5.29
C ASN A 92 12.34 -9.87 5.48
N LEU A 93 11.66 -8.73 5.35
CA LEU A 93 10.21 -8.64 5.34
C LEU A 93 9.77 -8.09 3.99
N PHE A 94 9.22 -8.94 3.14
CA PHE A 94 8.70 -8.55 1.83
C PHE A 94 7.19 -8.69 1.78
N GLY A 95 6.55 -7.86 0.95
CA GLY A 95 5.12 -8.01 0.73
C GLY A 95 4.24 -7.52 1.87
N ILE A 96 4.78 -6.81 2.88
CA ILE A 96 4.03 -6.36 4.06
C ILE A 96 3.10 -5.18 3.69
N GLU A 97 2.08 -5.47 2.88
CA GLU A 97 0.96 -4.58 2.59
C GLU A 97 -0.15 -4.76 3.64
N SER A 98 -1.38 -4.29 3.38
CA SER A 98 -2.50 -4.53 4.30
C SER A 98 -2.76 -6.04 4.46
N PRO A 99 -2.94 -6.56 5.69
CA PRO A 99 -3.15 -5.86 6.96
C PRO A 99 -1.90 -5.68 7.85
N GLY A 100 -0.74 -5.37 7.27
CA GLY A 100 0.57 -5.35 7.95
C GLY A 100 0.67 -4.45 9.17
N LEU A 101 -0.02 -3.29 9.19
CA LEU A 101 -0.08 -2.45 10.39
C LEU A 101 -0.85 -3.14 11.51
N THR A 102 -2.03 -3.69 11.21
CA THR A 102 -2.84 -4.45 12.17
C THR A 102 -2.09 -5.68 12.68
N SER A 103 -1.35 -6.36 11.81
CA SER A 103 -0.57 -7.55 12.14
C SER A 103 0.83 -7.25 12.67
N SER A 104 1.20 -5.98 12.90
CA SER A 104 2.58 -5.59 13.21
C SER A 104 3.15 -6.29 14.45
N LEU A 105 2.37 -6.40 15.53
CA LEU A 105 2.78 -7.10 16.74
C LEU A 105 2.94 -8.60 16.51
N ALA A 106 1.99 -9.22 15.81
CA ALA A 106 2.06 -10.65 15.49
C ALA A 106 3.25 -10.98 14.57
N ILE A 107 3.59 -10.10 13.63
CA ILE A 107 4.79 -10.22 12.79
C ILE A 107 6.04 -10.19 13.67
N ALA A 108 6.13 -9.24 14.61
CA ALA A 108 7.26 -9.15 15.53
C ALA A 108 7.38 -10.40 16.42
N GLU A 109 6.26 -10.87 17.01
CA GLU A 109 6.22 -12.09 17.82
C GLU A 109 6.65 -13.32 17.02
N HIS A 110 6.17 -13.46 15.79
CA HIS A 110 6.57 -14.55 14.90
C HIS A 110 8.08 -14.55 14.66
N ILE A 111 8.65 -13.37 14.37
CA ILE A 111 10.08 -13.21 14.16
C ILE A 111 10.87 -13.59 15.41
N VAL A 112 10.50 -13.07 16.58
CA VAL A 112 11.17 -13.38 17.84
C VAL A 112 11.09 -14.87 18.13
N SER A 113 9.90 -15.48 18.07
CA SER A 113 9.70 -16.88 18.44
C SER A 113 10.44 -17.89 17.56
N ARG A 114 10.77 -17.51 16.33
CA ARG A 114 11.30 -18.42 15.31
C ARG A 114 12.79 -18.20 15.02
N TYR A 115 13.27 -16.97 15.21
CA TYR A 115 14.60 -16.55 14.76
C TYR A 115 15.45 -15.85 15.83
N LEU A 116 14.93 -15.63 17.04
CA LEU A 116 15.65 -15.07 18.18
C LEU A 116 15.53 -15.97 19.42
#